data_AF-A0AAD2HAZ3-F1
#
_entry.id   AF-A0AAD2HAZ3-F1
#
_cell.length_a   1.000
_cell.length_b   1.000
_cell.length_c   1.000
_cell.angle_alpha   90.00
_cell.angle_beta   90.00
_cell.angle_gamma   90.00
#
_symmetry.space_group_name_H-M   'P 1'
#
loop_
_entity.id
_entity.type
_entity.pdbx_description
1 polymer ?
#
loop_
_entity_poly.entity_id
_entity_poly.type
_entity_poly.pdbx_seq_one_letter_code
_entity_poly.pdbx_strand_id
1 'polypeptide(L)'
;MACGPCRTRRSCCCLRRRRSQDYGLEKVLTPAREPAGLKRAVRIRRALISRASLTKTLEASAVSIQNYDYGKVLGACCENVVRYVPIPLGIASPLKIDRVAFLLPMTTAEGTLVASASRGCKALNTGGGATTVLTQDAMTRGPAIDFPSAVVAADAEAWVASPAGPEALRAAFESPWRFARLTGTKTAMVGHTLFLRFATATSDAIGMNIISTGTETSRSR
;
A
#
# COMPACT_ATOMS: atom_id res chain seq x y z
N MET A 1 0.12 -40.99 22.53
CA MET A 1 1.42 -40.40 22.13
C MET A 1 1.60 -39.05 22.82
N ALA A 2 2.57 -38.97 23.73
CA ALA A 2 2.82 -37.80 24.56
C ALA A 2 3.44 -36.65 23.74
N CYS A 3 2.76 -35.51 23.66
CA CYS A 3 3.36 -34.26 23.19
C CYS A 3 4.30 -33.72 24.27
N GLY A 4 5.59 -33.61 23.97
CA GLY A 4 6.58 -32.97 24.85
C GLY A 4 6.26 -31.50 25.21
N PRO A 5 6.98 -30.92 26.19
CA PRO A 5 6.70 -29.60 26.73
C PRO A 5 7.09 -28.48 25.75
N CYS A 6 6.24 -28.23 24.75
CA CYS A 6 6.46 -27.18 23.78
C CYS A 6 6.20 -25.81 24.42
N ARG A 7 7.22 -24.95 24.57
CA ARG A 7 7.13 -23.57 25.10
C ARG A 7 6.01 -22.75 24.45
N THR A 8 5.64 -23.06 23.21
CA THR A 8 4.51 -22.47 22.47
C THR A 8 3.16 -22.70 23.14
N ARG A 9 2.92 -23.88 23.75
CA ARG A 9 1.66 -24.17 24.48
C ARG A 9 1.51 -23.30 25.72
N ARG A 10 2.60 -23.04 26.46
CA ARG A 10 2.59 -22.14 27.62
C ARG A 10 2.26 -20.70 27.21
N SER A 11 2.86 -20.19 26.13
CA SER A 11 2.57 -18.84 25.60
C SER A 11 1.12 -18.68 25.13
N CYS A 12 0.55 -19.65 24.39
CA CYS A 12 -0.86 -19.62 24.01
C CYS A 12 -1.81 -19.65 25.21
N CYS A 13 -1.47 -20.40 26.27
CA CYS A 13 -2.30 -20.49 27.47
C CYS A 13 -2.28 -19.18 28.28
N CYS A 14 -1.12 -18.51 28.36
CA CYS A 14 -1.01 -17.18 28.98
C CYS A 14 -1.80 -16.09 28.22
N LEU A 15 -1.81 -16.14 26.89
CA LEU A 15 -2.57 -15.22 26.03
C LEU A 15 -4.09 -15.47 26.08
N ARG A 16 -4.55 -16.67 26.44
CA ARG A 16 -5.96 -16.92 26.74
C ARG A 16 -6.39 -16.40 28.11
N ARG A 17 -5.47 -16.40 29.09
CA ARG A 17 -5.76 -15.98 30.48
C ARG A 17 -5.63 -14.48 30.71
N ARG A 18 -4.71 -13.82 30.02
CA ARG A 18 -4.65 -12.35 29.95
C ARG A 18 -5.41 -11.94 28.70
N ARG A 19 -6.42 -11.06 28.80
CA ARG A 19 -7.10 -10.40 27.65
C ARG A 19 -6.10 -9.52 26.86
N SER A 20 -5.01 -10.10 26.38
CA SER A 20 -4.01 -9.42 25.57
C SER A 20 -4.52 -9.45 24.14
N GLN A 21 -4.76 -8.28 23.56
CA GLN A 21 -5.17 -8.14 22.16
C GLN A 21 -4.20 -8.90 21.25
N ASP A 22 -4.70 -9.58 20.23
CA ASP A 22 -3.87 -10.32 19.25
C ASP A 22 -2.86 -9.42 18.49
N TYR A 23 -3.07 -8.10 18.61
CA TYR A 23 -2.21 -7.04 18.11
C TYR A 23 -1.02 -6.79 19.06
N GLY A 24 0.20 -6.79 18.53
CA GLY A 24 1.41 -6.46 19.29
C GLY A 24 2.14 -7.63 19.95
N LEU A 25 1.84 -8.88 19.57
CA LEU A 25 2.60 -10.07 19.95
C LEU A 25 4.11 -9.91 19.67
N GLU A 26 4.46 -9.20 18.61
CA GLU A 26 5.84 -8.88 18.24
C GLU A 26 6.55 -8.04 19.30
N LYS A 27 5.83 -7.08 19.92
CA LYS A 27 6.36 -6.20 20.98
C LYS A 27 6.56 -6.95 22.29
N VAL A 28 5.67 -7.89 22.60
CA VAL A 28 5.72 -8.70 23.84
C VAL A 28 6.76 -9.82 23.74
N LEU A 29 6.88 -10.45 22.58
CA LEU A 29 7.77 -11.60 22.37
C LEU A 29 9.19 -11.19 21.93
N THR A 30 9.34 -9.98 21.41
CA THR A 30 10.61 -9.45 20.88
C THR A 30 10.68 -7.93 21.03
N PRO A 31 10.99 -7.42 22.23
CA PRO A 31 11.23 -5.99 22.43
C PRO A 31 12.38 -5.45 21.55
N ALA A 32 13.35 -6.30 21.18
CA ALA A 32 14.49 -5.94 20.32
C ALA A 32 14.33 -6.25 18.82
N ARG A 33 13.11 -6.60 18.34
CA ARG A 33 12.84 -6.98 16.93
C ARG A 33 13.74 -8.10 16.38
N GLU A 34 14.18 -9.03 17.22
CA GLU A 34 15.02 -10.13 16.75
C GLU A 34 14.29 -11.02 15.72
N PRO A 35 14.96 -11.46 14.64
CA PRO A 35 14.33 -12.28 13.60
C PRO A 35 13.69 -13.57 14.13
N ALA A 36 14.27 -14.17 15.17
CA ALA A 36 13.78 -15.40 15.77
C ALA A 36 12.43 -15.21 16.51
N GLY A 37 12.25 -14.08 17.20
CA GLY A 37 11.01 -13.82 17.93
C GLY A 37 9.89 -13.27 17.05
N LEU A 38 10.20 -12.56 15.96
CA LEU A 38 9.20 -12.21 14.93
C LEU A 38 8.59 -13.46 14.29
N LYS A 39 9.41 -14.43 13.90
CA LYS A 39 8.93 -15.73 13.41
C LYS A 39 8.06 -16.46 14.44
N ARG A 40 8.45 -16.39 15.72
CA ARG A 40 7.68 -16.98 16.82
C ARG A 40 6.33 -16.30 16.99
N ALA A 41 6.25 -14.97 16.88
CA ALA A 41 5.01 -14.21 16.96
C ALA A 41 4.04 -14.62 15.84
N VAL A 42 4.52 -14.72 14.59
CA VAL A 42 3.74 -15.22 13.45
C VAL A 42 3.22 -16.64 13.70
N ARG A 43 4.09 -17.54 14.21
CA ARG A 43 3.69 -18.92 14.54
C ARG A 43 2.61 -19.00 15.61
N ILE A 44 2.72 -18.20 16.67
CA ILE A 44 1.73 -18.16 17.76
C ILE A 44 0.40 -17.62 17.23
N ARG A 45 0.43 -16.50 16.49
CA ARG A 45 -0.77 -15.91 15.89
C ARG A 45 -1.47 -16.90 14.95
N ARG A 46 -0.70 -17.57 14.09
CA ARG A 46 -1.20 -18.62 13.18
C ARG A 46 -1.91 -19.75 13.94
N ALA A 47 -1.35 -20.22 15.05
CA ALA A 47 -1.96 -21.26 15.89
C ALA A 47 -3.24 -20.77 16.61
N LEU A 48 -3.25 -19.53 17.11
CA LEU A 48 -4.41 -18.94 17.76
C LEU A 48 -5.59 -18.80 16.78
N ILE A 49 -5.34 -18.21 15.61
CA ILE A 49 -6.36 -18.03 14.56
C ILE A 49 -6.84 -19.38 14.05
N SER A 50 -5.94 -20.35 13.84
CA SER A 50 -6.35 -21.71 13.46
C SER A 50 -7.30 -22.33 14.46
N ARG A 51 -7.05 -22.19 15.76
CA ARG A 51 -7.90 -22.82 16.79
C ARG A 51 -9.22 -22.10 16.98
N ALA A 52 -9.28 -20.81 16.64
CA ALA A 52 -10.51 -20.02 16.63
C ALA A 52 -11.33 -20.22 15.36
N SER A 53 -10.71 -20.65 14.25
CA SER A 53 -11.42 -20.89 12.99
C SER A 53 -12.21 -22.20 13.00
N LEU A 54 -13.27 -22.26 12.19
CA LEU A 54 -14.08 -23.45 12.00
C LEU A 54 -13.27 -24.61 11.40
N THR A 55 -12.42 -24.31 10.42
CA THR A 55 -11.67 -25.30 9.65
C THR A 55 -10.46 -25.86 10.40
N LYS A 56 -9.86 -25.10 11.32
CA LYS A 56 -8.68 -25.50 12.11
C LYS A 56 -7.47 -25.99 11.30
N THR A 57 -7.41 -25.67 10.01
CA THR A 57 -6.38 -26.14 9.08
C THR A 57 -5.16 -25.22 8.97
N LEU A 58 -5.27 -23.97 9.43
CA LEU A 58 -4.23 -22.97 9.22
C LEU A 58 -2.90 -23.36 9.90
N GLU A 59 -2.91 -23.97 11.08
CA GLU A 59 -1.71 -24.45 11.77
C GLU A 59 -0.96 -25.51 10.94
N ALA A 60 -1.68 -26.35 10.19
CA ALA A 60 -1.14 -27.43 9.36
C ALA A 60 -0.94 -27.07 7.87
N SER A 61 -1.32 -25.87 7.44
CA SER A 61 -1.17 -25.43 6.04
C SER A 61 0.26 -25.61 5.51
N ALA A 62 0.38 -26.13 4.28
CA ALA A 62 1.67 -26.41 3.63
C ALA A 62 2.53 -25.16 3.36
N VAL A 63 1.92 -23.97 3.30
CA VAL A 63 2.65 -22.72 3.09
C VAL A 63 3.57 -22.43 4.27
N SER A 64 4.87 -22.30 3.96
CA SER A 64 5.91 -22.07 4.95
C SER A 64 5.87 -20.64 5.51
N ILE A 65 6.36 -20.50 6.73
CA ILE A 65 6.57 -19.21 7.41
C ILE A 65 8.07 -18.96 7.64
N GLN A 66 8.92 -19.82 7.08
CA GLN A 66 10.36 -19.83 7.28
C GLN A 66 11.04 -18.96 6.22
N ASN A 67 12.30 -18.58 6.49
CA ASN A 67 13.17 -17.91 5.52
C ASN A 67 12.58 -16.63 4.89
N TYR A 68 11.73 -15.94 5.65
CA TYR A 68 11.16 -14.65 5.27
C TYR A 68 11.55 -13.58 6.30
N ASP A 69 11.90 -12.40 5.81
CA ASP A 69 12.32 -11.27 6.64
C ASP A 69 11.10 -10.46 7.08
N TYR A 70 10.51 -10.86 8.21
CA TYR A 70 9.38 -10.16 8.82
C TYR A 70 9.76 -8.78 9.40
N GLY A 71 11.05 -8.47 9.55
CA GLY A 71 11.51 -7.17 10.05
C GLY A 71 11.15 -6.03 9.11
N LYS A 72 11.15 -6.29 7.79
CA LYS A 72 10.78 -5.32 6.76
C LYS A 72 9.27 -5.11 6.61
N VAL A 73 8.46 -6.08 7.03
CA VAL A 73 7.00 -6.01 6.90
C VAL A 73 6.36 -5.28 8.06
N LEU A 74 6.87 -5.51 9.27
CA LEU A 74 6.26 -5.02 10.49
C LEU A 74 6.30 -3.48 10.56
N GLY A 75 5.13 -2.86 10.62
CA GLY A 75 4.99 -1.41 10.72
C GLY A 75 5.22 -0.65 9.41
N ALA A 76 5.34 -1.37 8.29
CA ALA A 76 5.50 -0.77 6.97
C ALA A 76 4.51 -1.34 5.94
N CYS A 77 4.38 -2.67 5.85
CA CYS A 77 3.64 -3.30 4.75
C CYS A 77 2.38 -4.05 5.20
N CYS A 78 2.41 -4.72 6.36
CA CYS A 78 1.28 -5.53 6.82
C CYS A 78 1.30 -5.74 8.33
N GLU A 79 0.12 -5.66 8.94
CA GLU A 79 -0.12 -5.95 10.34
C GLU A 79 -0.65 -7.38 10.53
N ASN A 80 -0.56 -7.90 11.76
CA ASN A 80 -1.12 -9.21 12.12
C ASN A 80 -0.69 -10.36 11.20
N VAL A 81 0.57 -10.36 10.76
CA VAL A 81 1.09 -11.33 9.79
C VAL A 81 0.95 -12.76 10.31
N VAL A 82 0.33 -13.62 9.51
CA VAL A 82 0.13 -15.06 9.79
C VAL A 82 0.93 -15.97 8.86
N ARG A 83 1.20 -15.49 7.65
CA ARG A 83 2.01 -16.13 6.60
C ARG A 83 2.30 -15.13 5.49
N TYR A 84 3.16 -15.50 4.56
CA TYR A 84 3.21 -14.94 3.22
C TYR A 84 2.58 -15.94 2.23
N VAL A 85 2.27 -15.48 1.01
CA VAL A 85 1.75 -16.34 -0.07
C VAL A 85 2.76 -16.32 -1.21
N PRO A 86 3.39 -17.46 -1.56
CA PRO A 86 4.21 -17.53 -2.76
C PRO A 86 3.31 -17.45 -3.99
N ILE A 87 3.64 -16.56 -4.91
CA ILE A 87 2.94 -16.42 -6.19
C ILE A 87 3.98 -16.70 -7.29
N PRO A 88 3.68 -17.52 -8.32
CA PRO A 88 4.61 -17.79 -9.40
C PRO A 88 5.08 -16.51 -10.08
N LEU A 89 6.39 -16.39 -10.27
CA LEU A 89 7.04 -15.32 -11.01
C LEU A 89 7.52 -15.86 -12.35
N GLY A 90 6.98 -15.33 -13.44
CA GLY A 90 7.44 -15.58 -14.80
C GLY A 90 8.16 -14.37 -15.36
N ILE A 91 9.00 -14.60 -16.38
CA ILE A 91 9.63 -13.55 -17.17
C ILE A 91 9.05 -13.61 -18.58
N ALA A 92 8.44 -12.53 -19.04
CA ALA A 92 8.06 -12.44 -20.45
C ALA A 92 9.26 -12.02 -21.31
N SER A 93 9.26 -12.43 -22.58
CA SER A 93 10.34 -12.14 -23.53
C SER A 93 10.66 -10.64 -23.58
N PRO A 94 11.90 -10.23 -23.91
CA PRO A 94 12.28 -8.82 -23.92
C PRO A 94 11.30 -7.97 -24.74
N LEU A 95 10.89 -6.83 -24.21
CA LEU A 95 10.11 -5.83 -24.95
C LEU A 95 11.02 -4.64 -25.25
N LYS A 96 11.16 -4.30 -26.54
CA LYS A 96 11.92 -3.13 -26.96
C LYS A 96 11.03 -1.89 -26.83
N ILE A 97 11.35 -1.03 -25.86
CA ILE A 97 10.67 0.25 -25.61
C ILE A 97 11.72 1.35 -25.76
N ASP A 98 11.44 2.36 -26.59
CA ASP A 98 12.32 3.51 -26.77
C ASP A 98 13.77 3.12 -27.07
N ARG A 99 13.93 2.10 -27.93
CA ARG A 99 15.20 1.48 -28.38
C ARG A 99 15.94 0.66 -27.32
N VAL A 100 15.42 0.53 -26.11
CA VAL A 100 15.99 -0.27 -25.02
C VAL A 100 15.18 -1.54 -24.82
N ALA A 101 15.85 -2.68 -24.60
CA ALA A 101 15.20 -3.97 -24.38
C ALA A 101 15.02 -4.24 -22.87
N PHE A 102 13.78 -4.51 -22.45
CA PHE A 102 13.44 -4.78 -21.05
C PHE A 102 12.90 -6.21 -20.88
N LEU A 103 13.44 -6.94 -19.90
CA LEU A 103 12.80 -8.17 -19.41
C LEU A 103 11.65 -7.79 -18.48
N LEU A 104 10.47 -8.34 -18.72
CA LEU A 104 9.27 -8.00 -17.96
C LEU A 104 8.98 -9.07 -16.89
N PRO A 105 9.27 -8.82 -15.61
CA PRO A 105 8.87 -9.70 -14.52
C PRO A 105 7.35 -9.62 -14.30
N MET A 106 6.68 -10.77 -14.31
CA MET A 106 5.24 -10.89 -14.14
C MET A 106 4.92 -11.92 -13.06
N THR A 107 4.28 -11.46 -11.99
CA THR A 107 3.80 -12.34 -10.91
C THR A 107 2.33 -12.63 -11.13
N THR A 108 1.97 -13.88 -11.41
CA THR A 108 0.57 -14.25 -11.72
C THR A 108 0.27 -15.71 -11.37
N ALA A 109 -1.00 -15.98 -11.05
CA ALA A 109 -1.55 -17.34 -10.95
C ALA A 109 -2.38 -17.72 -12.18
N GLU A 110 -2.54 -16.82 -13.15
CA GLU A 110 -3.30 -17.04 -14.37
C GLU A 110 -2.48 -17.81 -15.41
N GLY A 111 -3.03 -18.93 -15.89
CA GLY A 111 -2.41 -19.72 -16.94
C GLY A 111 -2.30 -18.94 -18.26
N THR A 112 -1.26 -19.21 -19.04
CA THR A 112 -1.05 -18.63 -20.38
C THR A 112 -0.75 -17.13 -20.41
N LEU A 113 -0.95 -16.37 -19.34
CA LEU A 113 -0.77 -14.90 -19.33
C LEU A 113 0.66 -14.49 -19.73
N VAL A 114 1.68 -15.07 -19.09
CA VAL A 114 3.11 -14.77 -19.38
C VAL A 114 3.50 -15.22 -20.80
N ALA A 115 2.98 -16.36 -21.26
CA ALA A 115 3.22 -16.85 -22.61
C ALA A 115 2.57 -15.92 -23.65
N SER A 116 1.36 -15.45 -23.38
CA SER A 116 0.65 -14.51 -24.25
C SER A 116 1.36 -13.16 -24.32
N ALA A 117 1.76 -12.61 -23.17
CA ALA A 117 2.57 -11.39 -23.11
C ALA A 117 3.88 -11.53 -23.91
N SER A 118 4.56 -12.68 -23.80
CA SER A 118 5.77 -12.96 -24.57
C SER A 118 5.52 -13.00 -26.08
N ARG A 119 4.41 -13.59 -26.52
CA ARG A 119 4.03 -13.55 -27.95
C ARG A 119 3.79 -12.13 -28.43
N GLY A 120 3.11 -11.30 -27.63
CA GLY A 120 2.90 -9.88 -27.93
C GLY A 120 4.21 -9.10 -28.05
N CYS A 121 5.14 -9.31 -27.11
CA CYS A 121 6.47 -8.69 -27.13
C CYS A 121 7.24 -9.10 -28.39
N LYS A 122 7.20 -10.38 -28.79
CA LYS A 122 7.83 -10.85 -30.03
C LYS A 122 7.26 -10.14 -31.26
N ALA A 123 5.94 -10.03 -31.35
CA ALA A 123 5.28 -9.34 -32.46
C ALA A 123 5.67 -7.86 -32.54
N LEU A 124 5.67 -7.14 -31.40
CA LEU A 124 6.08 -5.73 -31.34
C LEU A 124 7.55 -5.54 -31.72
N ASN A 125 8.42 -6.44 -31.27
CA ASN A 125 9.85 -6.37 -31.60
C ASN A 125 10.13 -6.61 -33.08
N THR A 126 9.36 -7.49 -33.74
CA THR A 126 9.44 -7.66 -35.20
C THR A 126 9.06 -6.36 -35.92
N GLY A 127 8.16 -5.56 -35.36
CA GLY A 127 7.81 -4.22 -35.83
C GLY A 127 8.80 -3.11 -35.47
N GLY A 128 9.95 -3.42 -34.87
CA GLY A 128 10.97 -2.44 -34.47
C GLY A 128 10.90 -1.97 -33.02
N GLY A 129 9.89 -2.40 -32.26
CA GLY A 129 9.65 -2.04 -30.87
C GLY A 129 8.50 -1.04 -30.69
N ALA A 130 8.27 -0.61 -29.45
CA ALA A 130 7.31 0.41 -29.08
C ALA A 130 8.02 1.75 -28.79
N THR A 131 7.34 2.86 -29.11
CA THR A 131 7.74 4.21 -28.69
C THR A 131 6.71 4.75 -27.73
N THR A 132 7.15 5.27 -26.60
CA THR A 132 6.25 5.76 -25.55
C THR A 132 6.51 7.22 -25.20
N VAL A 133 5.46 7.94 -24.82
CA VAL A 133 5.53 9.34 -24.39
C VAL A 133 4.67 9.49 -23.14
N LEU A 134 5.26 10.05 -22.08
CA LEU A 134 4.54 10.38 -20.86
C LEU A 134 3.85 11.73 -21.04
N THR A 135 2.51 11.73 -21.07
CA THR A 135 1.71 12.93 -21.30
C THR A 135 1.41 13.69 -20.01
N GLN A 136 1.23 12.99 -18.90
CA GLN A 136 0.95 13.59 -17.60
C GLN A 136 1.44 12.67 -16.48
N ASP A 137 2.07 13.27 -15.47
CA ASP A 137 2.42 12.62 -14.22
C ASP A 137 1.92 13.46 -13.04
N ALA A 138 0.86 12.99 -12.40
CA ALA A 138 0.32 13.61 -11.21
C ALA A 138 -0.51 12.61 -10.39
N MET A 139 -0.14 12.44 -9.12
CA MET A 139 -0.99 11.76 -8.16
C MET A 139 -2.08 12.71 -7.68
N THR A 140 -3.28 12.21 -7.40
CA THR A 140 -4.42 13.07 -7.05
C THR A 140 -5.20 12.61 -5.81
N ARG A 141 -5.70 13.57 -5.03
CA ARG A 141 -6.54 13.35 -3.85
C ARG A 141 -7.64 14.40 -3.83
N GLY A 142 -8.87 13.96 -3.62
CA GLY A 142 -10.05 14.82 -3.61
C GLY A 142 -10.81 14.74 -2.29
N PRO A 143 -10.54 15.61 -1.30
CA PRO A 143 -11.42 15.78 -0.15
C PRO A 143 -12.78 16.35 -0.57
N ALA A 144 -13.80 15.90 0.15
CA ALA A 144 -15.10 16.55 0.20
C ALA A 144 -15.15 17.45 1.44
N ILE A 145 -15.57 18.70 1.24
CA ILE A 145 -15.70 19.71 2.28
C ILE A 145 -17.13 20.20 2.28
N ASP A 146 -17.85 19.93 3.37
CA ASP A 146 -19.22 20.39 3.54
C ASP A 146 -19.24 21.79 4.17
N PHE A 147 -20.05 22.66 3.59
CA PHE A 147 -20.29 24.01 4.07
C PHE A 147 -21.72 24.14 4.63
N PRO A 148 -21.97 25.16 5.48
CA PRO A 148 -23.31 25.40 6.02
C PRO A 148 -24.38 25.68 4.96
N SER A 149 -24.00 26.23 3.81
CA SER A 149 -24.91 26.50 2.69
C SER A 149 -24.18 26.44 1.34
N ALA A 150 -24.95 26.30 0.26
CA ALA A 150 -24.44 26.35 -1.10
C ALA A 150 -23.81 27.71 -1.46
N VAL A 151 -24.27 28.79 -0.83
CA VAL A 151 -23.69 30.13 -1.02
C VAL A 151 -22.27 30.18 -0.47
N VAL A 152 -22.06 29.67 0.73
CA VAL A 152 -20.71 29.63 1.35
C VAL A 152 -19.78 28.69 0.58
N ALA A 153 -20.30 27.57 0.07
CA ALA A 153 -19.52 26.68 -0.79
C ALA A 153 -19.09 27.37 -2.09
N ALA A 154 -19.96 28.17 -2.70
CA ALA A 154 -19.65 28.96 -3.89
C ALA A 154 -18.61 30.06 -3.62
N ASP A 155 -18.69 30.74 -2.47
CA ASP A 155 -17.69 31.71 -2.04
C ASP A 155 -16.31 31.05 -1.85
N ALA A 156 -16.28 29.85 -1.26
CA ALA A 156 -15.05 29.07 -1.11
C ALA A 156 -14.48 28.61 -2.46
N GLU A 157 -15.33 28.15 -3.39
CA GLU A 157 -14.92 27.81 -4.75
C GLU A 157 -14.32 29.01 -5.49
N ALA A 158 -14.97 30.18 -5.39
CA ALA A 158 -14.47 31.43 -5.96
C ALA A 158 -13.12 31.84 -5.37
N TRP A 159 -12.91 31.63 -4.06
CA TRP A 159 -11.62 31.88 -3.42
C TRP A 159 -10.52 30.93 -3.94
N VAL A 160 -10.82 29.64 -4.09
CA VAL A 160 -9.84 28.67 -4.65
C VAL A 160 -9.50 29.01 -6.11
N ALA A 161 -10.44 29.56 -6.88
CA ALA A 161 -10.21 30.01 -8.24
C ALA A 161 -9.50 31.38 -8.34
N SER A 162 -9.42 32.13 -7.24
CA SER A 162 -8.73 33.42 -7.19
C SER A 162 -7.20 33.26 -7.30
N PRO A 163 -6.42 34.31 -7.61
CA PRO A 163 -4.96 34.22 -7.63
C PRO A 163 -4.32 33.84 -6.28
N ALA A 164 -4.95 34.22 -5.17
CA ALA A 164 -4.40 33.99 -3.82
C ALA A 164 -4.65 32.56 -3.30
N GLY A 165 -5.76 31.93 -3.71
CA GLY A 165 -6.15 30.60 -3.25
C GLY A 165 -5.12 29.51 -3.56
N PRO A 166 -4.71 29.32 -4.82
CA PRO A 166 -3.72 28.31 -5.20
C PRO A 166 -2.35 28.54 -4.55
N GLU A 167 -1.93 29.80 -4.34
CA GLU A 167 -0.67 30.10 -3.67
C GLU A 167 -0.72 29.71 -2.19
N ALA A 168 -1.81 30.05 -1.49
CA ALA A 168 -2.02 29.67 -0.10
C ALA A 168 -2.09 28.13 0.06
N LEU A 169 -2.86 27.46 -0.80
CA LEU A 169 -2.97 26.00 -0.82
C LEU A 169 -1.63 25.34 -1.13
N ARG A 170 -0.85 25.89 -2.07
CA ARG A 170 0.50 25.38 -2.37
C ARG A 170 1.43 25.53 -1.18
N ALA A 171 1.45 26.70 -0.54
CA ALA A 171 2.29 26.95 0.62
C ALA A 171 1.94 26.00 1.78
N ALA A 172 0.64 25.78 2.04
CA ALA A 172 0.20 24.84 3.06
C ALA A 172 0.56 23.38 2.70
N PHE A 173 0.30 22.96 1.46
CA PHE A 173 0.54 21.60 0.96
C PHE A 173 2.03 21.23 0.97
N GLU A 174 2.90 22.13 0.52
CA GLU A 174 4.34 21.88 0.37
C GLU A 174 5.11 22.07 1.69
N SER A 175 4.54 22.74 2.69
CA SER A 175 5.23 22.99 3.97
C SER A 175 5.81 21.75 4.70
N PRO A 176 5.18 20.56 4.71
CA PRO A 176 5.73 19.39 5.37
C PRO A 176 6.72 18.61 4.50
N TRP A 177 6.83 18.92 3.20
CA TRP A 177 7.44 18.06 2.20
C TRP A 177 8.52 18.78 1.40
N ARG A 178 9.71 18.16 1.28
CA ARG A 178 10.81 18.73 0.49
C ARG A 178 10.64 18.52 -1.03
N PHE A 179 10.02 17.41 -1.41
CA PHE A 179 9.97 16.92 -2.80
C PHE A 179 8.60 17.00 -3.45
N ALA A 180 7.53 17.23 -2.67
CA ALA A 180 6.18 17.33 -3.21
C ALA A 180 5.98 18.71 -3.83
N ARG A 181 5.48 18.74 -5.06
CA ARG A 181 5.12 19.97 -5.77
C ARG A 181 3.66 19.91 -6.16
N LEU A 182 2.88 20.90 -5.74
CA LEU A 182 1.47 20.97 -6.16
C LEU A 182 1.43 21.45 -7.60
N THR A 183 0.97 20.59 -8.51
CA THR A 183 0.89 20.89 -9.95
C THR A 183 -0.41 21.59 -10.31
N GLY A 184 -1.48 21.36 -9.56
CA GLY A 184 -2.73 22.09 -9.75
C GLY A 184 -3.84 21.65 -8.82
N THR A 185 -4.91 22.42 -8.83
CA THR A 185 -6.15 22.16 -8.10
C THR A 185 -7.32 22.24 -9.07
N LYS A 186 -8.29 21.33 -8.92
CA LYS A 186 -9.58 21.40 -9.64
C LYS A 186 -10.70 21.34 -8.62
N THR A 187 -11.70 22.20 -8.76
CA THR A 187 -12.88 22.22 -7.91
C THR A 187 -14.08 21.64 -8.66
N ALA A 188 -15.00 21.06 -7.91
CA ALA A 188 -16.36 20.77 -8.34
C ALA A 188 -17.30 20.91 -7.14
N MET A 189 -18.38 21.65 -7.28
CA MET A 189 -19.37 21.85 -6.22
C MET A 189 -20.64 21.05 -6.50
N VAL A 190 -21.22 20.45 -5.45
CA VAL A 190 -22.55 19.82 -5.48
C VAL A 190 -23.33 20.29 -4.25
N GLY A 191 -24.31 21.18 -4.45
CA GLY A 191 -25.06 21.78 -3.35
C GLY A 191 -24.15 22.55 -2.40
N HIS A 192 -24.09 22.14 -1.13
CA HIS A 192 -23.23 22.72 -0.11
C HIS A 192 -21.88 22.00 0.07
N THR A 193 -21.56 21.01 -0.77
CA THR A 193 -20.32 20.24 -0.69
C THR A 193 -19.38 20.65 -1.82
N LEU A 194 -18.13 20.99 -1.47
CA LEU A 194 -17.05 21.28 -2.40
C LEU A 194 -16.08 20.10 -2.49
N PHE A 195 -15.85 19.60 -3.69
CA PHE A 195 -14.84 18.61 -4.00
C PHE A 195 -13.60 19.31 -4.55
N LEU A 196 -12.50 19.26 -3.80
CA LEU A 196 -11.25 19.89 -4.19
C LEU A 196 -10.23 18.83 -4.57
N ARG A 197 -9.92 18.66 -5.85
CA ARG A 197 -8.93 17.70 -6.34
C ARG A 197 -7.56 18.35 -6.40
N PHE A 198 -6.68 17.96 -5.48
CA PHE A 198 -5.26 18.27 -5.53
C PHE A 198 -4.55 17.36 -6.52
N ALA A 199 -3.66 17.90 -7.33
CA ALA A 199 -2.73 17.19 -8.19
C ALA A 199 -1.30 17.53 -7.80
N THR A 200 -0.47 16.52 -7.62
CA THR A 200 0.92 16.70 -7.16
C THR A 200 1.88 15.79 -7.90
N ALA A 201 3.07 16.32 -8.18
CA ALA A 201 4.19 15.52 -8.66
C ALA A 201 4.92 14.90 -7.45
N THR A 202 5.11 13.58 -7.47
CA THR A 202 5.71 12.80 -6.38
C THR A 202 7.04 12.15 -6.73
N SER A 203 7.68 12.61 -7.82
CA SER A 203 8.91 12.02 -8.35
C SER A 203 8.74 10.51 -8.52
N ASP A 204 9.63 9.70 -7.92
CA ASP A 204 9.62 8.24 -8.11
C ASP A 204 8.64 7.52 -7.17
N ALA A 205 8.02 8.23 -6.23
CA ALA A 205 7.05 7.64 -5.32
C ALA A 205 5.65 7.62 -5.93
N ILE A 206 4.87 6.56 -5.66
CA ILE A 206 3.43 6.54 -5.94
C ILE A 206 2.72 7.70 -5.22
N GLY A 207 3.24 8.15 -4.07
CA GLY A 207 2.84 9.45 -3.50
C GLY A 207 1.54 9.49 -2.71
N MET A 208 0.85 8.36 -2.50
CA MET A 208 -0.44 8.31 -1.78
C MET A 208 -0.38 8.88 -0.35
N ASN A 209 0.69 8.61 0.40
CA ASN A 209 0.86 9.16 1.75
C ASN A 209 1.20 10.65 1.71
N ILE A 210 2.04 11.05 0.76
CA ILE A 210 2.43 12.46 0.56
C ILE A 210 1.19 13.30 0.30
N ILE A 211 0.37 12.88 -0.67
CA ILE A 211 -0.81 13.63 -1.05
C ILE A 211 -1.88 13.64 0.05
N SER A 212 -2.04 12.54 0.78
CA SER A 212 -3.05 12.49 1.86
C SER A 212 -2.70 13.46 3.00
N THR A 213 -1.45 13.46 3.47
CA THR A 213 -1.00 14.39 4.52
C THR A 213 -0.95 15.85 4.02
N GLY A 214 -0.52 16.06 2.78
CA GLY A 214 -0.50 17.40 2.18
C GLY A 214 -1.90 17.99 2.06
N THR A 215 -2.86 17.20 1.58
CA THR A 215 -4.28 17.57 1.52
C THR A 215 -4.85 17.87 2.90
N GLU A 216 -4.55 17.05 3.91
CA GLU A 216 -5.03 17.29 5.29
C GLU A 216 -4.49 18.60 5.85
N THR A 217 -3.19 18.84 5.67
CA THR A 217 -2.54 20.08 6.12
C THR A 217 -3.15 21.30 5.42
N SER A 218 -3.43 21.19 4.12
CA SER A 218 -4.03 22.26 3.31
C SER A 218 -5.49 22.54 3.65
N ARG A 219 -6.22 21.54 4.16
CA ARG A 219 -7.59 21.72 4.67
C ARG A 219 -7.59 22.39 6.04
N SER A 220 -6.59 22.13 6.86
CA SER A 220 -6.52 22.59 8.25
C SER A 220 -6.12 24.05 8.43
N ARG A 221 -5.54 24.67 7.40
CA ARG A 221 -5.04 26.04 7.38
C ARG A 221 -5.88 26.91 6.47
#